data_AF-A0AA88I211-F1
#
_entry.id   AF-A0AA88I211-F1
#
_cell.length_a   1.000
_cell.length_b   1.000
_cell.length_c   1.000
_cell.angle_alpha   90.00
_cell.angle_beta   90.00
_cell.angle_gamma   90.00
#
_symmetry.space_group_name_H-M   'P 1'
#
loop_
_entity.id
_entity.type
_entity.pdbx_description
1 polymer ?
#
loop_
_entity_poly.entity_id
_entity_poly.type
_entity_poly.pdbx_seq_one_letter_code
_entity_poly.pdbx_strand_id
1 'polypeptide(L)' 'QFERYNLPLILMFLDFIAAFDSVTRQKLWKILENDGMPLKFVELMKAYYDAS' A
#
# COMPACT_ATOMS: atom_id res chain seq x y z
N GLN A 1 23.88 31.95 -6.97
CA GLN A 1 22.53 31.93 -7.56
C GLN A 1 22.25 30.51 -8.02
N PHE A 2 21.30 29.81 -7.39
CA PHE A 2 21.02 28.40 -7.67
C PHE A 2 19.96 28.28 -8.78
N GLU A 3 20.41 28.39 -10.04
CA GLU A 3 19.61 28.17 -11.27
C GLU A 3 19.29 26.67 -11.52
N ARG A 4 18.88 25.90 -10.49
CA ARG A 4 18.80 24.43 -10.61
C ARG A 4 17.41 23.85 -10.88
N TYR A 5 16.36 24.66 -10.92
CA TYR A 5 14.96 24.17 -11.00
C TYR A 5 14.06 24.97 -11.95
N ASN A 6 14.62 25.56 -13.01
CA ASN A 6 13.87 26.34 -14.01
C ASN A 6 13.27 25.45 -15.14
N LEU A 7 12.89 24.22 -14.80
CA LEU A 7 12.28 23.26 -15.71
C LEU A 7 10.76 23.26 -15.51
N PRO A 8 9.96 23.04 -16.57
CA PRO A 8 8.52 22.91 -16.43
C PRO A 8 8.16 21.78 -15.47
N LEU A 9 7.48 22.10 -14.37
CA LEU A 9 6.92 21.12 -13.44
C LEU A 9 5.53 20.70 -13.92
N ILE A 10 5.35 19.42 -14.21
CA ILE A 10 4.03 18.84 -14.48
C ILE A 10 3.52 18.24 -13.17
N LEU A 11 2.44 18.80 -12.63
CA LEU A 11 1.76 18.32 -11.43
C LEU A 11 0.43 17.65 -11.83
N MET A 12 0.20 16.43 -11.33
CA MET A 12 -1.07 15.71 -11.51
C MET A 12 -1.60 15.30 -10.14
N PHE A 13 -2.88 15.54 -9.90
CA PHE A 13 -3.59 15.00 -8.74
C PHE A 13 -4.09 13.59 -9.05
N LEU A 14 -3.70 12.63 -8.23
CA LEU A 14 -4.16 11.24 -8.28
C LEU A 14 -4.82 10.92 -6.95
N ASP A 15 -6.09 10.56 -6.99
CA ASP A 15 -6.84 10.07 -5.85
C ASP A 15 -7.41 8.69 -6.16
N PHE A 16 -7.35 7.78 -5.19
CA PHE A 16 -7.84 6.42 -5.35
C PHE A 16 -9.21 6.30 -4.68
N ILE A 17 -10.22 6.00 -5.49
CA ILE A 17 -11.56 5.71 -4.99
C ILE A 17 -11.50 4.45 -4.12
N ALA A 18 -11.91 4.57 -2.87
CA ALA A 18 -11.97 3.47 -1.90
C ALA A 18 -10.65 2.67 -1.81
N ALA A 19 -9.53 3.37 -1.61
CA ALA A 19 -8.19 2.79 -1.62
C ALA A 19 -8.05 1.51 -0.77
N PHE A 20 -8.62 1.50 0.45
CA PHE A 20 -8.55 0.34 1.34
C PHE A 20 -9.39 -0.85 0.85
N ASP A 21 -10.59 -0.60 0.33
CA ASP A 21 -11.49 -1.65 -0.17
C ASP A 21 -11.03 -2.21 -1.53
N SER A 22 -10.28 -1.42 -2.29
CA SER A 22 -9.77 -1.82 -3.61
C SER A 22 -8.68 -2.89 -3.56
N VAL A 23 -8.06 -3.09 -2.40
CA VAL A 23 -6.99 -4.08 -2.21
C VAL A 23 -7.59 -5.41 -1.78
N THR A 24 -7.39 -6.46 -2.59
CA THR A 24 -7.83 -7.80 -2.19
C THR A 24 -6.99 -8.33 -1.04
N ARG A 25 -7.64 -9.03 -0.10
CA ARG A 25 -6.98 -9.61 1.07
C ARG A 25 -5.81 -10.53 0.68
N GLN A 26 -5.95 -11.32 -0.37
CA GLN A 26 -4.88 -12.20 -0.88
C GLN A 26 -3.64 -11.42 -1.35
N LYS A 27 -3.83 -10.25 -1.98
CA LYS A 27 -2.70 -9.39 -2.37
C LYS A 27 -2.02 -8.79 -1.14
N LEU A 28 -2.81 -8.36 -0.15
CA LEU A 28 -2.30 -7.83 1.11
C LEU A 28 -1.45 -8.87 1.85
N TRP A 29 -1.91 -10.12 1.97
CA TRP A 29 -1.15 -11.20 2.60
C TRP A 29 0.18 -11.46 1.91
N LYS A 30 0.17 -11.53 0.58
CA LYS A 30 1.38 -11.75 -0.21
C LYS A 30 2.40 -10.63 -0.04
N ILE A 31 1.95 -9.37 0.04
CA ILE A 31 2.84 -8.23 0.27
C ILE A 31 3.47 -8.33 1.65
N LEU A 32 2.68 -8.56 2.70
CA LEU A 32 3.19 -8.63 4.07
C LEU A 32 4.19 -9.78 4.27
N GLU A 33 3.91 -10.94 3.69
CA GLU A 33 4.83 -12.09 3.71
C GLU A 33 6.15 -11.78 2.97
N ASN A 34 6.07 -11.09 1.82
CA ASN A 34 7.25 -10.72 1.03
C ASN A 34 8.08 -9.59 1.64
N ASP A 35 7.44 -8.67 2.37
CA ASP A 35 8.09 -7.50 2.98
C ASP A 35 8.77 -7.82 4.32
N GLY A 36 8.80 -9.10 4.69
CA GLY A 36 9.48 -9.58 5.89
C GLY A 36 8.66 -9.48 7.17
N MET A 37 7.33 -9.29 7.07
CA MET A 37 6.47 -9.35 8.25
C MET A 37 6.55 -10.74 8.88
N PRO A 38 6.74 -10.85 10.21
CA PRO A 38 6.73 -12.15 10.87
C PRO A 38 5.39 -12.86 10.65
N LEU A 39 5.44 -14.12 10.22
CA LEU A 39 4.27 -14.92 9.83
C LEU A 39 3.17 -14.94 10.90
N LYS A 40 3.53 -14.97 12.18
CA LYS A 40 2.57 -14.93 13.30
C LYS A 40 1.62 -13.73 13.23
N PHE A 41 2.11 -12.56 12.80
CA PHE A 41 1.26 -11.37 12.66
C PHE A 41 0.37 -11.44 11.42
N VAL A 42 0.89 -11.99 10.31
CA VAL A 42 0.10 -12.22 9.09
C VAL A 42 -1.05 -13.19 9.38
N GLU A 43 -0.77 -14.28 10.09
CA GLU A 43 -1.76 -15.29 10.48
C GLU A 43 -2.83 -14.71 11.42
N LEU A 44 -2.42 -13.88 12.39
CA LEU A 44 -3.36 -13.20 13.28
C LEU A 44 -4.30 -12.27 12.51
N MET A 45 -3.78 -11.50 11.54
CA MET A 45 -4.62 -10.64 10.71
C MET A 45 -5.56 -11.45 9.82
N LYS A 46 -5.07 -12.53 9.17
CA LYS A 46 -5.93 -13.44 8.39
C LYS A 46 -7.09 -13.97 9.25
N ALA A 47 -6.79 -14.48 10.44
CA ALA A 47 -7.80 -15.00 11.35
C ALA A 47 -8.82 -13.94 11.78
N TYR A 48 -8.37 -12.71 12.04
CA TYR A 48 -9.25 -11.59 12.37
C TYR A 48 -10.22 -11.26 11.23
N TYR A 49 -9.73 -11.19 9.99
CA TYR A 49 -10.54 -10.86 8.82
C TYR A 49 -11.43 -12.01 8.33
N ASP A 50 -11.10 -13.27 8.63
CA ASP A 50 -11.93 -14.43 8.30
C ASP A 50 -13.06 -14.65 9.32
N ALA A 51 -12.92 -14.11 10.53
CA ALA A 51 -13.95 -14.14 11.58
C ALA A 51 -15.05 -13.07 11.42
N SER A 52 -14.87 -12.13 10.48
CA SER A 52 -15.79 -11.03 10.15
C SER A 52 -16.45 -11.23 8.79
#